data_AF-B0ETR6-F1
#
_entry.id   AF-B0ETR6-F1
#
_cell.length_a   1.000
_cell.length_b   1.000
_cell.length_c   1.000
_cell.angle_alpha   90.00
_cell.angle_beta   90.00
_cell.angle_gamma   90.00
#
_symmetry.space_group_name_H-M   'P 1'
#
loop_
_entity.id
_entity.type
_entity.pdbx_description
1 polymer ?
#
loop_
_entity_poly.entity_id
_entity_poly.type
_entity_poly.pdbx_seq_one_letter_code
_entity_poly.pdbx_strand_id
1 'polypeptide(L)'
;MLMFYIIMLINCINAEHYDCIQIGHEFEDGFESGKDKQCESLSNNYSYYFNKNFTYSDLAFNCNRTYLDGKFTMTSSFDYWDANVIEVMDKSQLLYMEDFIHIMNLSLEKNLYYFGLVIDYIHLFKDGESINKFIINNPVNNKRCFDVTSFNDNSAFEINKNPNDHYLPEDFKNGLDMSDGKAYLISNNRLMRFCPNGIDLDTSVTCTMNGNNYNLSYSGNGNQLFNYPHCQCDDSGETECILNIQQNLNTVDFNNNIIKYTTLNIDHDIILYNFISDKQINVNDDITLLIAPVSSIKEYTQKI
;
A
#
# COMPACT_ATOMS: atom_id res chain seq x y z
N MET A 1 19.93 35.58 -6.62
CA MET A 1 18.69 36.24 -7.06
C MET A 1 17.86 35.37 -8.00
N LEU A 2 18.40 34.92 -9.15
CA LEU A 2 17.67 34.05 -10.10
C LEU A 2 17.11 32.76 -9.46
N MET A 3 17.91 32.09 -8.62
CA MET A 3 17.49 30.87 -7.92
C MET A 3 16.34 31.10 -6.93
N PHE A 4 16.28 32.29 -6.32
CA PHE A 4 15.23 32.67 -5.36
C PHE A 4 13.89 32.93 -6.08
N TYR A 5 13.95 33.55 -7.27
CA TYR A 5 12.78 33.73 -8.12
C TYR A 5 12.25 32.42 -8.67
N ILE A 6 13.11 31.47 -9.03
CA ILE A 6 12.69 30.14 -9.49
C ILE A 6 11.98 29.39 -8.36
N ILE A 7 12.51 29.40 -7.13
CA ILE A 7 11.87 28.76 -5.97
C ILE A 7 10.51 29.42 -5.66
N MET A 8 10.45 30.76 -5.66
CA MET A 8 9.18 31.50 -5.48
C MET A 8 8.15 31.21 -6.59
N LEU A 9 8.57 31.09 -7.85
CA LEU A 9 7.70 30.74 -8.98
C LEU A 9 7.19 29.29 -8.87
N ILE A 10 8.04 28.35 -8.47
CA ILE A 10 7.64 26.95 -8.25
C ILE A 10 6.60 26.87 -7.11
N ASN A 11 6.84 27.57 -6.00
CA ASN A 11 5.88 27.63 -4.88
C ASN A 11 4.57 28.31 -5.28
N CYS A 12 4.61 29.40 -6.06
CA CYS A 12 3.40 30.08 -6.56
C CYS A 12 2.58 29.20 -7.50
N ILE A 13 3.21 28.44 -8.41
CA ILE A 13 2.49 27.55 -9.34
C ILE A 13 1.81 26.40 -8.58
N ASN A 14 2.46 25.86 -7.54
CA ASN A 14 1.86 24.83 -6.70
C ASN A 14 0.71 25.37 -5.83
N ALA A 15 0.81 26.61 -5.33
CA ALA A 15 -0.24 27.26 -4.54
C ALA A 15 -1.53 27.59 -5.35
N GLU A 16 -1.51 27.53 -6.68
CA GLU A 16 -2.73 27.70 -7.49
C GLU A 16 -3.63 26.45 -7.48
N HIS A 17 -3.08 25.27 -7.21
CA HIS A 17 -3.80 23.99 -7.28
C HIS A 17 -4.24 23.46 -5.91
N TYR A 18 -3.57 23.87 -4.83
CA TYR A 18 -3.76 23.33 -3.48
C TYR A 18 -4.01 24.47 -2.48
N ASP A 19 -4.89 24.23 -1.52
CA ASP A 19 -5.16 25.19 -0.45
C ASP A 19 -4.07 25.14 0.64
N CYS A 20 -3.54 23.96 0.95
CA CYS A 20 -2.60 23.74 2.04
C CYS A 20 -1.44 22.84 1.61
N ILE A 21 -0.20 23.33 1.71
CA ILE A 21 1.01 22.56 1.39
C ILE A 21 1.80 22.31 2.67
N GLN A 22 2.15 21.06 2.93
CA GLN A 22 2.88 20.66 4.15
C GLN A 22 4.27 21.34 4.28
N ILE A 23 4.51 22.05 5.39
CA ILE A 23 5.81 22.70 5.67
C ILE A 23 6.79 21.74 6.34
N GLY A 24 6.40 21.09 7.44
CA GLY A 24 7.26 20.22 8.23
C GLY A 24 6.82 18.76 8.27
N HIS A 25 7.16 18.05 9.34
CA HIS A 25 6.84 16.64 9.54
C HIS A 25 5.72 16.42 10.54
N GLU A 26 5.28 17.46 11.24
CA GLU A 26 4.22 17.39 12.24
C GLU A 26 3.13 18.43 11.95
N PHE A 27 1.90 18.21 12.44
CA PHE A 27 0.82 19.20 12.31
C PHE A 27 1.23 20.57 12.90
N GLU A 28 1.98 20.57 14.01
CA GLU A 28 2.47 21.79 14.68
C GLU A 28 3.42 22.62 13.81
N ASP A 29 4.07 22.00 12.81
CA ASP A 29 4.94 22.72 11.86
C ASP A 29 4.14 23.59 10.87
N GLY A 30 2.82 23.36 10.79
CA GLY A 30 1.89 24.12 9.97
C GLY A 30 1.94 23.83 8.46
N PHE A 31 1.17 24.62 7.72
CA PHE A 31 1.01 24.50 6.27
C PHE A 31 1.21 25.86 5.59
N GLU A 32 1.84 25.83 4.42
CA GLU A 32 1.91 26.98 3.53
C GLU A 32 0.53 27.14 2.90
N SER A 33 -0.05 28.33 3.11
CA SER A 33 -1.40 28.66 2.66
C SER A 33 -1.40 29.06 1.19
N GLY A 34 -2.12 28.30 0.36
CA GLY A 34 -2.53 28.69 -0.98
C GLY A 34 -3.81 29.53 -0.92
N LYS A 35 -3.88 30.61 -1.72
CA LYS A 35 -5.10 31.42 -1.97
C LYS A 35 -5.88 31.86 -0.71
N ASP A 36 -5.31 32.73 0.11
CA ASP A 36 -6.01 33.44 1.21
C ASP A 36 -6.70 32.55 2.28
N LYS A 37 -6.35 31.26 2.39
CA LYS A 37 -6.93 30.33 3.36
C LYS A 37 -5.97 30.04 4.51
N GLN A 38 -6.45 30.20 5.75
CA GLN A 38 -5.69 29.83 6.94
C GLN A 38 -5.77 28.31 7.16
N CYS A 39 -4.72 27.59 6.81
CA CYS A 39 -4.55 26.14 7.01
C CYS A 39 -4.25 25.77 8.47
N GLU A 40 -5.04 26.30 9.41
CA GLU A 40 -4.82 26.21 10.86
C GLU A 40 -5.59 25.05 11.52
N SER A 41 -6.38 24.31 10.74
CA SER A 41 -7.22 23.21 11.22
C SER A 41 -7.12 22.05 10.24
N LEU A 42 -7.21 20.82 10.75
CA LEU A 42 -7.34 19.60 9.95
C LEU A 42 -8.79 19.22 9.65
N SER A 43 -9.77 20.03 10.08
CA SER A 43 -11.20 19.80 9.87
C SER A 43 -11.82 20.95 9.11
N ASN A 44 -11.73 20.91 7.78
CA ASN A 44 -12.24 21.95 6.88
C ASN A 44 -12.51 21.41 5.46
N ASN A 45 -13.07 22.24 4.58
CA ASN A 45 -13.33 21.86 3.19
C ASN A 45 -12.14 22.17 2.26
N TYR A 46 -10.90 22.13 2.76
CA TYR A 46 -9.72 22.47 1.98
C TYR A 46 -9.07 21.27 1.32
N SER A 47 -8.17 21.58 0.41
CA SER A 47 -7.31 20.65 -0.28
C SER A 47 -5.89 20.66 0.29
N TYR A 48 -5.37 19.48 0.63
CA TYR A 48 -4.04 19.31 1.24
C TYR A 48 -3.08 18.59 0.31
N TYR A 49 -1.83 19.01 0.28
CA TYR A 49 -0.75 18.38 -0.48
C TYR A 49 0.34 17.89 0.47
N PHE A 50 0.62 16.59 0.43
CA PHE A 50 1.67 15.92 1.20
C PHE A 50 2.71 15.31 0.28
N ASN A 51 3.98 15.49 0.65
CA ASN A 51 5.09 14.94 -0.13
C ASN A 51 6.26 14.40 0.69
N LYS A 52 6.07 14.27 2.00
CA LYS A 52 7.06 13.79 2.97
C LYS A 52 6.34 13.27 4.20
N ASN A 53 7.06 12.57 5.07
CA ASN A 53 6.49 11.97 6.27
C ASN A 53 5.74 13.02 7.10
N PHE A 54 4.56 12.64 7.60
CA PHE A 54 3.69 13.52 8.35
C PHE A 54 3.07 12.80 9.55
N THR A 55 3.19 13.42 10.71
CA THR A 55 2.59 12.96 11.96
C THR A 55 1.57 13.98 12.45
N TYR A 56 0.40 13.52 12.85
CA TYR A 56 -0.59 14.37 13.49
C TYR A 56 -1.16 13.66 14.73
N SER A 57 -1.62 14.45 15.69
CA SER A 57 -2.23 13.93 16.91
C SER A 57 -3.46 14.78 17.26
N ASP A 58 -4.37 14.20 18.04
CA ASP A 58 -5.44 14.92 18.76
C ASP A 58 -6.66 15.41 17.96
N LEU A 59 -6.67 15.34 16.62
CA LEU A 59 -7.83 15.73 15.79
C LEU A 59 -8.00 14.84 14.54
N ALA A 60 -9.26 14.48 14.26
CA ALA A 60 -9.66 13.87 12.99
C ALA A 60 -9.27 14.77 11.81
N PHE A 61 -8.62 14.18 10.82
CA PHE A 61 -8.23 14.87 9.59
C PHE A 61 -9.38 14.80 8.61
N ASN A 62 -10.27 15.80 8.63
CA ASN A 62 -11.39 15.93 7.71
C ASN A 62 -11.07 16.98 6.63
N CYS A 63 -10.93 16.54 5.38
CA CYS A 63 -10.63 17.43 4.27
C CYS A 63 -11.49 17.15 3.04
N ASN A 64 -11.60 18.14 2.16
CA ASN A 64 -12.30 17.93 0.90
C ASN A 64 -11.45 17.13 -0.11
N ARG A 65 -10.15 17.40 -0.17
CA ARG A 65 -9.26 16.65 -1.06
C ARG A 65 -7.87 16.51 -0.45
N THR A 66 -7.23 15.38 -0.69
CA THR A 66 -5.82 15.19 -0.36
C THR A 66 -5.05 14.76 -1.60
N TYR A 67 -3.87 15.34 -1.77
CA TYR A 67 -2.93 15.02 -2.83
C TYR A 67 -1.67 14.42 -2.21
N LEU A 68 -1.26 13.24 -2.68
CA LEU A 68 -0.10 12.52 -2.17
C LEU A 68 0.96 12.40 -3.26
N ASP A 69 2.13 13.00 -3.06
CA ASP A 69 3.21 13.01 -4.04
C ASP A 69 4.54 12.51 -3.47
N GLY A 70 5.00 11.35 -3.92
CA GLY A 70 6.23 10.72 -3.47
C GLY A 70 6.00 9.55 -2.52
N LYS A 71 7.06 9.16 -1.80
CA LYS A 71 7.06 7.99 -0.92
C LYS A 71 7.23 8.42 0.52
N PHE A 72 6.19 8.26 1.33
CA PHE A 72 6.21 8.71 2.71
C PHE A 72 5.26 7.93 3.61
N THR A 73 5.47 8.10 4.92
CA THR A 73 4.61 7.55 5.96
C THR A 73 3.74 8.66 6.54
N MET A 74 2.45 8.38 6.71
CA MET A 74 1.56 9.16 7.58
C MET A 74 1.25 8.38 8.84
N THR A 75 1.28 9.07 9.97
CA THR A 75 1.05 8.48 11.30
C THR A 75 0.11 9.38 12.09
N SER A 76 -0.94 8.80 12.68
CA SER A 76 -1.73 9.44 13.75
C SER A 76 -1.65 8.63 15.02
N SER A 77 -1.82 9.31 16.14
CA SER A 77 -1.83 8.70 17.46
C SER A 77 -3.24 8.43 18.00
N PHE A 78 -4.32 9.04 17.47
CA PHE A 78 -5.63 8.99 18.14
C PHE A 78 -6.89 9.16 17.26
N ASP A 79 -6.79 9.40 15.96
CA ASP A 79 -7.94 9.86 15.17
C ASP A 79 -7.95 9.32 13.73
N TYR A 80 -9.10 9.43 13.05
CA TYR A 80 -9.29 8.97 11.67
C TYR A 80 -9.01 10.06 10.63
N TRP A 81 -8.59 9.66 9.43
CA TRP A 81 -8.58 10.51 8.24
C TRP A 81 -9.85 10.29 7.43
N ASP A 82 -10.59 11.38 7.23
CA ASP A 82 -11.73 11.50 6.34
C ASP A 82 -11.42 12.46 5.19
N ALA A 83 -11.37 11.93 3.97
CA ALA A 83 -11.24 12.73 2.76
C ALA A 83 -12.37 12.40 1.78
N ASN A 84 -13.02 13.45 1.24
CA ASN A 84 -13.97 13.25 0.15
C ASN A 84 -13.25 12.76 -1.12
N VAL A 85 -11.98 13.13 -1.31
CA VAL A 85 -11.18 12.65 -2.44
C VAL A 85 -9.72 12.50 -2.00
N ILE A 86 -9.18 11.29 -2.10
CA ILE A 86 -7.73 11.07 -2.04
C ILE A 86 -7.21 10.87 -3.46
N GLU A 87 -6.30 11.76 -3.88
CA GLU A 87 -5.61 11.73 -5.16
C GLU A 87 -4.13 11.43 -4.94
N VAL A 88 -3.68 10.30 -5.49
CA VAL A 88 -2.29 9.88 -5.41
C VAL A 88 -1.58 10.30 -6.70
N MET A 89 -0.38 10.85 -6.64
CA MET A 89 0.40 11.27 -7.82
C MET A 89 1.25 10.11 -8.37
N ASP A 90 1.76 10.25 -9.59
CA ASP A 90 2.53 9.21 -10.30
C ASP A 90 3.68 8.65 -9.43
N LYS A 91 3.74 7.32 -9.29
CA LYS A 91 4.76 6.58 -8.51
C LYS A 91 4.80 6.93 -7.01
N SER A 92 3.71 7.47 -6.48
CA SER A 92 3.62 7.78 -5.05
C SER A 92 3.23 6.53 -4.25
N GLN A 93 3.74 6.45 -3.03
CA GLN A 93 3.47 5.37 -2.10
C GLN A 93 3.21 5.98 -0.73
N LEU A 94 2.05 5.67 -0.16
CA LEU A 94 1.74 6.06 1.20
C LEU A 94 1.67 4.82 2.06
N LEU A 95 2.44 4.82 3.15
CA LEU A 95 2.19 3.93 4.27
C LEU A 95 1.43 4.72 5.34
N TYR A 96 0.18 4.34 5.58
CA TYR A 96 -0.61 4.90 6.67
C TYR A 96 -0.57 3.95 7.86
N MET A 97 -0.20 4.46 9.03
CA MET A 97 0.03 3.67 10.24
C MET A 97 -0.87 4.14 11.37
N GLU A 98 -2.03 3.50 11.55
CA GLU A 98 -3.05 3.88 12.54
C GLU A 98 -3.98 2.71 12.90
N ASP A 99 -4.93 2.94 13.82
CA ASP A 99 -5.97 1.97 14.14
C ASP A 99 -7.14 1.99 13.11
N PHE A 100 -7.51 3.15 12.53
CA PHE A 100 -8.71 3.28 11.66
C PHE A 100 -8.55 4.29 10.51
N ILE A 101 -9.14 4.01 9.33
CA ILE A 101 -9.30 5.00 8.25
C ILE A 101 -10.73 4.98 7.66
N HIS A 102 -11.32 6.16 7.47
CA HIS A 102 -12.61 6.32 6.81
C HIS A 102 -12.42 6.94 5.42
N ILE A 103 -12.43 6.11 4.38
CA ILE A 103 -12.25 6.62 3.01
C ILE A 103 -13.62 6.78 2.37
N MET A 104 -14.17 7.99 2.42
CA MET A 104 -15.45 8.29 1.79
C MET A 104 -15.39 8.21 0.26
N ASN A 105 -14.27 8.61 -0.36
CA ASN A 105 -14.04 8.42 -1.80
C ASN A 105 -12.53 8.53 -2.16
N LEU A 106 -12.03 7.53 -2.89
CA LEU A 106 -10.62 7.37 -3.30
C LEU A 106 -10.50 7.55 -4.81
N SER A 107 -10.14 8.73 -5.30
CA SER A 107 -9.99 8.98 -6.74
C SER A 107 -8.54 8.86 -7.18
N LEU A 108 -8.22 7.76 -7.86
CA LEU A 108 -6.90 7.47 -8.41
C LEU A 108 -6.79 7.98 -9.87
N GLU A 109 -6.05 9.07 -10.16
CA GLU A 109 -6.06 9.73 -11.49
C GLU A 109 -4.95 9.29 -12.51
N LYS A 110 -3.92 8.53 -12.11
CA LYS A 110 -2.61 8.32 -12.82
C LYS A 110 -1.91 6.98 -12.51
N ASN A 111 -0.87 6.63 -13.25
CA ASN A 111 -0.39 5.24 -13.33
C ASN A 111 0.48 4.81 -12.12
N LEU A 112 0.20 3.63 -11.59
CA LEU A 112 0.84 2.97 -10.43
C LEU A 112 0.66 3.68 -9.09
N TYR A 113 -0.21 3.07 -8.27
CA TYR A 113 -0.50 3.50 -6.92
C TYR A 113 -0.20 2.42 -5.92
N TYR A 114 0.21 2.87 -4.74
CA TYR A 114 0.29 1.98 -3.61
C TYR A 114 -0.14 2.72 -2.35
N PHE A 115 -1.30 2.35 -1.84
CA PHE A 115 -1.81 2.76 -0.54
C PHE A 115 -1.64 1.58 0.41
N GLY A 116 -0.57 1.60 1.20
CA GLY A 116 -0.30 0.60 2.21
C GLY A 116 -0.97 0.99 3.51
N LEU A 117 -1.89 0.17 3.99
CA LEU A 117 -2.62 0.41 5.22
C LEU A 117 -2.17 -0.61 6.27
N VAL A 118 -1.62 -0.08 7.36
CA VAL A 118 -1.52 -0.81 8.63
C VAL A 118 -2.65 -0.25 9.46
N ILE A 119 -3.80 -0.91 9.38
CA ILE A 119 -5.05 -0.49 10.00
C ILE A 119 -5.73 -1.71 10.58
N ASP A 120 -6.56 -1.51 11.60
CA ASP A 120 -7.44 -2.57 12.04
C ASP A 120 -8.54 -2.77 10.99
N TYR A 121 -9.08 -1.70 10.37
CA TYR A 121 -10.23 -1.81 9.46
C TYR A 121 -10.43 -0.67 8.42
N ILE A 122 -11.04 -0.99 7.26
CA ILE A 122 -11.46 -0.07 6.19
C ILE A 122 -12.96 -0.21 5.88
N HIS A 123 -13.64 0.92 5.67
CA HIS A 123 -15.04 0.97 5.22
C HIS A 123 -15.14 1.57 3.81
N LEU A 124 -15.76 0.82 2.87
CA LEU A 124 -16.04 1.30 1.52
C LEU A 124 -17.54 1.38 1.27
N PHE A 125 -18.06 2.58 1.04
CA PHE A 125 -19.49 2.83 0.88
C PHE A 125 -20.02 2.43 -0.52
N LYS A 126 -21.20 1.80 -0.52
CA LYS A 126 -22.04 1.53 -1.69
C LYS A 126 -22.81 2.78 -2.12
N ASP A 127 -23.32 2.72 -3.34
CA ASP A 127 -24.29 3.69 -3.86
C ASP A 127 -25.60 3.61 -3.03
N GLY A 128 -25.95 4.67 -2.29
CA GLY A 128 -27.06 4.71 -1.32
C GLY A 128 -27.53 6.14 -0.99
N GLU A 129 -28.27 6.35 0.12
CA GLU A 129 -28.65 7.70 0.61
C GLU A 129 -27.45 8.55 1.04
N SER A 130 -26.28 7.93 1.23
CA SER A 130 -25.00 8.57 1.49
C SER A 130 -24.41 9.13 0.19
N ILE A 131 -23.97 10.38 0.24
CA ILE A 131 -23.55 11.21 -0.89
C ILE A 131 -22.23 10.72 -1.53
N ASN A 132 -21.61 9.66 -1.00
CA ASN A 132 -20.24 9.25 -1.33
C ASN A 132 -20.20 7.74 -1.65
N LYS A 133 -19.86 7.42 -2.90
CA LYS A 133 -19.64 6.04 -3.39
C LYS A 133 -18.15 5.80 -3.56
N PHE A 134 -17.67 4.64 -3.15
CA PHE A 134 -16.31 4.21 -3.50
C PHE A 134 -16.20 3.96 -5.02
N ILE A 135 -15.31 4.69 -5.68
CA ILE A 135 -15.06 4.59 -7.12
C ILE A 135 -13.55 4.52 -7.32
N ILE A 136 -13.09 3.65 -8.21
CA ILE A 136 -11.70 3.67 -8.69
C ILE A 136 -11.73 4.16 -10.13
N ASN A 137 -11.01 5.25 -10.39
CA ASN A 137 -10.83 5.76 -11.74
C ASN A 137 -9.63 5.04 -12.37
N ASN A 138 -9.79 4.59 -13.62
CA ASN A 138 -8.67 4.00 -14.35
C ASN A 138 -7.75 5.14 -14.84
N PRO A 139 -6.45 5.10 -14.54
CA PRO A 139 -5.52 6.10 -15.04
C PRO A 139 -5.56 6.24 -16.56
N VAL A 140 -5.36 7.48 -17.03
CA VAL A 140 -5.40 7.78 -18.47
C VAL A 140 -4.41 6.89 -19.23
N ASN A 141 -4.90 6.20 -20.26
CA ASN A 141 -4.17 5.25 -21.11
C ASN A 141 -3.68 3.96 -20.42
N ASN A 142 -4.10 3.68 -19.19
CA ASN A 142 -3.74 2.42 -18.53
C ASN A 142 -4.50 1.24 -19.13
N LYS A 143 -3.74 0.18 -19.45
CA LYS A 143 -4.25 -1.08 -20.04
C LYS A 143 -3.79 -2.31 -19.25
N ARG A 144 -3.37 -2.13 -18.00
CA ARG A 144 -2.89 -3.20 -17.13
C ARG A 144 -3.61 -3.11 -15.80
N CYS A 145 -3.74 -4.25 -15.11
CA CYS A 145 -4.16 -4.22 -13.73
C CYS A 145 -3.13 -3.45 -12.88
N PHE A 146 -3.61 -2.84 -11.80
CA PHE A 146 -2.76 -2.17 -10.83
C PHE A 146 -3.28 -2.39 -9.41
N ASP A 147 -2.37 -2.41 -8.46
CA ASP A 147 -2.70 -2.49 -7.04
C ASP A 147 -3.24 -1.14 -6.58
N VAL A 148 -4.33 -1.17 -5.81
CA VAL A 148 -5.07 0.01 -5.35
C VAL A 148 -4.66 0.29 -3.91
N THR A 149 -4.85 -0.71 -3.05
CA THR A 149 -4.53 -0.65 -1.63
C THR A 149 -4.14 -2.04 -1.14
N SER A 150 -3.32 -2.11 -0.11
CA SER A 150 -2.96 -3.36 0.53
C SER A 150 -3.01 -3.25 2.04
N PHE A 151 -3.44 -4.33 2.69
CA PHE A 151 -3.75 -4.41 4.10
C PHE A 151 -2.79 -5.38 4.79
N ASN A 152 -2.43 -5.09 6.03
CA ASN A 152 -1.64 -5.99 6.88
C ASN A 152 -2.43 -7.23 7.34
N ASP A 153 -3.76 -7.11 7.49
CA ASP A 153 -4.65 -8.15 8.00
C ASP A 153 -5.79 -8.44 7.01
N ASN A 154 -6.21 -9.71 6.91
CA ASN A 154 -7.30 -10.12 6.01
C ASN A 154 -8.69 -9.71 6.52
N SER A 155 -8.80 -9.44 7.82
CA SER A 155 -10.00 -8.90 8.47
C SER A 155 -10.11 -7.38 8.36
N ALA A 156 -9.09 -6.69 7.82
CA ALA A 156 -9.15 -5.25 7.64
C ALA A 156 -10.32 -4.81 6.76
N PHE A 157 -10.70 -5.62 5.76
CA PHE A 157 -11.86 -5.35 4.92
C PHE A 157 -13.20 -5.82 5.54
N GLU A 158 -13.18 -6.37 6.76
CA GLU A 158 -14.29 -7.12 7.33
C GLU A 158 -14.71 -6.59 8.71
N ILE A 159 -15.57 -5.56 8.75
CA ILE A 159 -16.43 -5.34 9.92
C ILE A 159 -17.89 -5.04 9.61
N ASN A 160 -18.75 -5.72 10.37
CA ASN A 160 -20.07 -5.34 10.88
C ASN A 160 -20.82 -4.20 10.15
N LYS A 161 -22.06 -4.35 9.69
CA LYS A 161 -23.01 -5.49 9.65
C LYS A 161 -24.24 -5.13 8.78
N ASN A 162 -24.16 -4.00 8.07
CA ASN A 162 -25.23 -3.50 7.23
C ASN A 162 -24.81 -3.71 5.77
N PRO A 163 -25.22 -4.81 5.11
CA PRO A 163 -24.82 -5.11 3.73
C PRO A 163 -25.37 -4.09 2.71
N ASN A 164 -26.21 -3.16 3.16
CA ASN A 164 -26.95 -2.24 2.30
C ASN A 164 -26.19 -0.95 1.98
N ASP A 165 -25.26 -0.52 2.84
CA ASP A 165 -24.54 0.75 2.72
C ASP A 165 -23.03 0.59 2.49
N HIS A 166 -22.45 -0.60 2.74
CA HIS A 166 -21.02 -0.86 2.55
C HIS A 166 -20.77 -2.09 1.67
N TYR A 167 -19.64 -2.08 0.95
CA TYR A 167 -19.13 -3.25 0.26
C TYR A 167 -18.57 -4.28 1.23
N LEU A 168 -18.87 -5.55 0.99
CA LEU A 168 -18.37 -6.71 1.72
C LEU A 168 -17.35 -7.48 0.87
N PRO A 169 -16.46 -8.30 1.47
CA PRO A 169 -15.53 -9.13 0.70
C PRO A 169 -16.20 -9.94 -0.42
N GLU A 170 -17.40 -10.46 -0.18
CA GLU A 170 -18.16 -11.25 -1.15
C GLU A 170 -18.54 -10.46 -2.41
N ASP A 171 -18.69 -9.14 -2.31
CA ASP A 171 -19.00 -8.27 -3.45
C ASP A 171 -17.83 -8.24 -4.46
N PHE A 172 -16.61 -8.62 -4.04
CA PHE A 172 -15.40 -8.65 -4.88
C PHE A 172 -15.11 -10.03 -5.49
N LYS A 173 -15.82 -11.09 -5.11
CA LYS A 173 -15.50 -12.48 -5.48
C LYS A 173 -15.40 -12.71 -6.99
N ASN A 174 -16.20 -11.99 -7.79
CA ASN A 174 -16.20 -12.07 -9.26
C ASN A 174 -15.72 -10.76 -9.92
N GLY A 175 -15.06 -9.91 -9.14
CA GLY A 175 -14.76 -8.52 -9.49
C GLY A 175 -15.96 -7.61 -9.27
N LEU A 176 -15.80 -6.63 -8.39
CA LEU A 176 -16.75 -5.55 -8.17
C LEU A 176 -16.76 -4.64 -9.41
N ASP A 177 -17.92 -4.51 -10.05
CA ASP A 177 -18.07 -3.69 -11.26
C ASP A 177 -17.94 -2.19 -10.96
N MET A 178 -17.12 -1.52 -11.76
CA MET A 178 -16.92 -0.07 -11.76
C MET A 178 -17.05 0.48 -13.19
N SER A 179 -17.05 1.80 -13.36
CA SER A 179 -17.22 2.42 -14.68
C SER A 179 -16.14 1.98 -15.69
N ASP A 180 -14.88 1.95 -15.24
CA ASP A 180 -13.73 1.75 -16.11
C ASP A 180 -13.10 0.35 -16.01
N GLY A 181 -13.69 -0.55 -15.22
CA GLY A 181 -13.11 -1.86 -14.95
C GLY A 181 -13.74 -2.57 -13.76
N LYS A 182 -12.98 -3.50 -13.19
CA LYS A 182 -13.39 -4.30 -12.02
C LYS A 182 -12.34 -4.22 -10.92
N ALA A 183 -12.78 -4.15 -9.68
CA ALA A 183 -11.92 -4.26 -8.51
C ALA A 183 -12.03 -5.66 -7.90
N TYR A 184 -10.90 -6.20 -7.46
CA TYR A 184 -10.78 -7.55 -6.90
C TYR A 184 -10.06 -7.47 -5.56
N LEU A 185 -10.45 -8.35 -4.65
CA LEU A 185 -9.67 -8.66 -3.45
C LEU A 185 -8.91 -9.96 -3.71
N ILE A 186 -7.59 -9.90 -3.64
CA ILE A 186 -6.68 -11.04 -3.82
C ILE A 186 -5.74 -11.15 -2.62
N SER A 187 -4.89 -12.17 -2.58
CA SER A 187 -3.97 -12.42 -1.46
C SER A 187 -4.71 -12.56 -0.13
N ASN A 188 -5.76 -13.38 -0.09
CA ASN A 188 -6.60 -13.57 1.10
C ASN A 188 -7.13 -12.22 1.64
N ASN A 189 -7.84 -11.45 0.80
CA ASN A 189 -8.40 -10.12 1.09
C ASN A 189 -7.41 -9.00 1.44
N ARG A 190 -6.10 -9.26 1.42
CA ARG A 190 -5.08 -8.28 1.82
C ARG A 190 -4.60 -7.37 0.70
N LEU A 191 -5.01 -7.60 -0.54
CA LEU A 191 -4.65 -6.74 -1.67
C LEU A 191 -5.86 -6.45 -2.53
N MET A 192 -6.18 -5.16 -2.70
CA MET A 192 -7.15 -4.71 -3.68
C MET A 192 -6.43 -4.42 -5.00
N ARG A 193 -6.88 -5.06 -6.07
CA ARG A 193 -6.38 -4.87 -7.43
C ARG A 193 -7.49 -4.42 -8.35
N PHE A 194 -7.22 -3.40 -9.16
CA PHE A 194 -8.14 -2.95 -10.21
C PHE A 194 -7.65 -3.40 -11.58
N CYS A 195 -8.55 -3.92 -12.41
CA CYS A 195 -8.28 -4.29 -13.79
C CYS A 195 -9.21 -3.51 -14.74
N PRO A 196 -8.66 -2.79 -15.74
CA PRO A 196 -9.47 -2.07 -16.71
C PRO A 196 -10.41 -2.97 -17.51
N ASN A 197 -11.48 -2.39 -18.06
CA ASN A 197 -12.43 -3.10 -18.92
C ASN A 197 -11.73 -3.88 -20.05
N GLY A 198 -12.06 -5.17 -20.17
CA GLY A 198 -11.49 -6.08 -21.18
C GLY A 198 -10.09 -6.62 -20.85
N ILE A 199 -9.58 -6.37 -19.63
CA ILE A 199 -8.34 -6.94 -19.13
C ILE A 199 -8.68 -8.01 -18.09
N ASP A 200 -8.15 -9.22 -18.27
CA ASP A 200 -8.29 -10.31 -17.31
C ASP A 200 -7.51 -10.02 -16.03
N LEU A 201 -8.01 -10.54 -14.91
CA LEU A 201 -7.32 -10.43 -13.62
C LEU A 201 -5.97 -11.14 -13.67
N ASP A 202 -4.89 -10.38 -13.47
CA ASP A 202 -3.60 -10.93 -13.09
C ASP A 202 -3.65 -11.27 -11.59
N THR A 203 -3.52 -12.56 -11.24
CA THR A 203 -3.54 -13.03 -9.85
C THR A 203 -2.13 -13.13 -9.24
N SER A 204 -1.08 -12.72 -9.96
CA SER A 204 0.29 -12.76 -9.47
C SER A 204 0.56 -11.62 -8.47
N VAL A 205 1.12 -11.97 -7.32
CA VAL A 205 1.46 -11.03 -6.26
C VAL A 205 2.92 -11.24 -5.88
N THR A 206 3.72 -10.17 -5.99
CA THR A 206 5.15 -10.23 -5.69
C THR A 206 5.48 -9.47 -4.41
N CYS A 207 5.87 -10.24 -3.39
CA CYS A 207 6.44 -9.74 -2.15
C CYS A 207 7.97 -9.70 -2.27
N THR A 208 8.60 -8.67 -1.71
CA THR A 208 10.06 -8.59 -1.58
C THR A 208 10.41 -8.38 -0.12
N MET A 209 11.24 -9.27 0.42
CA MET A 209 11.72 -9.18 1.78
C MET A 209 12.97 -8.31 1.85
N ASN A 210 12.97 -7.35 2.78
CA ASN A 210 14.04 -6.36 2.96
C ASN A 210 14.75 -6.50 4.33
N GLY A 211 14.38 -7.51 5.13
CA GLY A 211 14.99 -7.80 6.43
C GLY A 211 15.52 -9.22 6.53
N ASN A 212 16.47 -9.44 7.44
CA ASN A 212 17.12 -10.75 7.63
C ASN A 212 16.25 -11.79 8.35
N ASN A 213 15.15 -11.39 8.98
CA ASN A 213 14.32 -12.28 9.79
C ASN A 213 12.91 -12.31 9.21
N TYR A 214 12.49 -13.46 8.73
CA TYR A 214 11.14 -13.71 8.23
C TYR A 214 10.14 -13.70 9.37
N ASN A 215 8.99 -13.07 9.15
CA ASN A 215 7.88 -13.04 10.10
C ASN A 215 6.55 -13.14 9.34
N LEU A 216 5.62 -13.96 9.82
CA LEU A 216 4.30 -14.18 9.19
C LEU A 216 3.38 -12.96 9.24
N SER A 217 3.72 -11.95 10.04
CA SER A 217 2.95 -10.71 10.14
C SER A 217 3.73 -9.49 9.66
N TYR A 218 2.99 -8.56 9.04
CA TYR A 218 3.47 -7.22 8.75
C TYR A 218 3.15 -6.30 9.94
N SER A 219 4.17 -5.79 10.63
CA SER A 219 3.99 -4.98 11.84
C SER A 219 3.98 -3.47 11.61
N GLY A 220 4.29 -2.98 10.41
CA GLY A 220 4.38 -1.54 10.08
C GLY A 220 5.50 -0.75 10.77
N ASN A 221 5.94 -1.16 11.97
CA ASN A 221 6.90 -0.45 12.81
C ASN A 221 8.36 -0.81 12.51
N GLY A 222 9.19 0.19 12.19
CA GLY A 222 10.63 0.04 11.96
C GLY A 222 10.98 -0.73 10.66
N ASN A 223 12.24 -0.67 10.21
CA ASN A 223 12.78 -1.23 8.95
C ASN A 223 11.86 -2.28 8.31
N GLN A 224 11.04 -1.84 7.36
CA GLN A 224 9.94 -2.61 6.78
C GLN A 224 10.47 -3.95 6.27
N LEU A 225 10.10 -5.04 6.94
CA LEU A 225 10.59 -6.39 6.60
C LEU A 225 10.15 -6.83 5.20
N PHE A 226 9.04 -6.27 4.69
CA PHE A 226 8.53 -6.47 3.35
C PHE A 226 8.29 -5.14 2.64
N ASN A 227 8.31 -5.16 1.32
CA ASN A 227 7.94 -4.02 0.47
C ASN A 227 6.50 -3.54 0.69
N TYR A 228 5.57 -4.41 1.10
CA TYR A 228 4.14 -4.09 1.18
C TYR A 228 3.42 -4.79 2.37
N PRO A 229 2.47 -4.11 3.06
CA PRO A 229 1.61 -4.69 4.08
C PRO A 229 0.92 -6.04 3.79
N HIS A 230 0.48 -6.29 2.56
CA HIS A 230 -0.13 -7.60 2.23
C HIS A 230 0.84 -8.78 2.33
N CYS A 231 2.14 -8.48 2.43
CA CYS A 231 3.16 -9.49 2.56
C CYS A 231 3.29 -9.96 4.02
N GLN A 232 3.27 -11.28 4.26
CA GLN A 232 3.33 -12.33 3.25
C GLN A 232 1.97 -12.77 2.74
N CYS A 233 1.88 -12.92 1.42
CA CYS A 233 0.75 -13.52 0.72
C CYS A 233 0.59 -14.99 1.16
N ASP A 234 -0.54 -15.31 1.80
CA ASP A 234 -0.84 -16.61 2.43
C ASP A 234 -2.05 -17.32 1.80
N ASP A 235 -2.33 -17.00 0.55
CA ASP A 235 -3.55 -17.42 -0.12
C ASP A 235 -3.43 -18.85 -0.65
N SER A 236 -4.25 -19.76 -0.11
CA SER A 236 -4.35 -21.14 -0.58
C SER A 236 -5.15 -21.31 -1.88
N GLY A 237 -5.73 -20.21 -2.39
CA GLY A 237 -6.62 -20.15 -3.55
C GLY A 237 -5.91 -19.83 -4.88
N GLU A 238 -6.48 -18.88 -5.62
CA GLU A 238 -6.11 -18.56 -7.01
C GLU A 238 -4.94 -17.56 -7.15
N THR A 239 -4.53 -16.92 -6.04
CA THR A 239 -3.43 -15.95 -6.04
C THR A 239 -2.08 -16.66 -6.19
N GLU A 240 -1.27 -16.25 -7.16
CA GLU A 240 0.10 -16.73 -7.30
C GLU A 240 1.06 -15.85 -6.48
N CYS A 241 1.37 -16.28 -5.26
CA CYS A 241 2.29 -15.57 -4.37
C CYS A 241 3.75 -15.85 -4.75
N ILE A 242 4.52 -14.81 -5.06
CA ILE A 242 5.96 -14.86 -5.33
C ILE A 242 6.69 -14.07 -4.25
N LEU A 243 7.71 -14.66 -3.64
CA LEU A 243 8.57 -14.00 -2.66
C LEU A 243 9.98 -13.85 -3.22
N ASN A 244 10.39 -12.61 -3.41
CA ASN A 244 11.78 -12.22 -3.67
C ASN A 244 12.48 -11.87 -2.35
N ILE A 245 13.81 -11.94 -2.38
CA ILE A 245 14.67 -11.44 -1.30
C ILE A 245 15.50 -10.29 -1.87
N GLN A 246 15.61 -9.19 -1.14
CA GLN A 246 16.39 -8.03 -1.59
C GLN A 246 17.86 -8.42 -1.78
N GLN A 247 18.45 -8.01 -2.92
CA GLN A 247 19.80 -8.44 -3.36
C GLN A 247 20.95 -8.11 -2.40
N ASN A 248 20.75 -7.20 -1.45
CA ASN A 248 21.75 -6.88 -0.43
C ASN A 248 21.72 -7.84 0.79
N LEU A 249 20.78 -8.78 0.83
CA LEU A 249 20.62 -9.74 1.91
C LEU A 249 21.23 -11.10 1.54
N ASN A 250 22.47 -11.33 1.95
CA ASN A 250 23.15 -12.61 1.67
C ASN A 250 22.72 -13.74 2.62
N THR A 251 21.94 -13.43 3.66
CA THR A 251 21.47 -14.39 4.66
C THR A 251 20.08 -14.02 5.17
N VAL A 252 19.20 -15.01 5.29
CA VAL A 252 17.84 -14.85 5.78
C VAL A 252 17.48 -15.99 6.72
N ASP A 253 16.95 -15.67 7.90
CA ASP A 253 16.37 -16.63 8.83
C ASP A 253 14.86 -16.69 8.65
N PHE A 254 14.35 -17.86 8.26
CA PHE A 254 12.92 -18.11 8.11
C PHE A 254 12.20 -18.36 9.45
N ASN A 255 12.92 -18.41 10.57
CA ASN A 255 12.39 -18.60 11.92
C ASN A 255 11.48 -19.83 12.06
N ASN A 256 11.76 -20.90 11.31
CA ASN A 256 10.93 -22.11 11.27
C ASN A 256 9.50 -21.86 10.75
N ASN A 257 9.26 -20.79 9.99
CA ASN A 257 7.97 -20.54 9.35
C ASN A 257 7.82 -21.39 8.07
N ILE A 258 6.57 -21.76 7.76
CA ILE A 258 6.19 -22.53 6.58
C ILE A 258 5.48 -21.60 5.59
N ILE A 259 5.94 -21.57 4.34
CA ILE A 259 5.48 -20.64 3.30
C ILE A 259 4.78 -21.40 2.16
N LYS A 260 3.92 -22.33 2.54
CA LYS A 260 3.39 -23.43 1.70
C LYS A 260 2.75 -23.01 0.37
N TYR A 261 2.23 -21.79 0.27
CA TYR A 261 1.54 -21.30 -0.94
C TYR A 261 2.38 -20.30 -1.75
N THR A 262 3.62 -20.05 -1.31
CA THR A 262 4.50 -19.05 -1.88
C THR A 262 5.60 -19.70 -2.71
N THR A 263 5.79 -19.19 -3.92
CA THR A 263 6.97 -19.49 -4.74
C THR A 263 8.12 -18.60 -4.28
N LEU A 264 9.21 -19.19 -3.80
CA LEU A 264 10.41 -18.44 -3.42
C LEU A 264 11.30 -18.24 -4.64
N ASN A 265 11.60 -17.00 -4.99
CA ASN A 265 12.45 -16.67 -6.13
C ASN A 265 13.80 -16.13 -5.65
N ILE A 266 14.87 -16.85 -5.98
CA ILE A 266 16.25 -16.57 -5.60
C ILE A 266 17.03 -16.12 -6.83
N ASP A 267 17.54 -14.89 -6.79
CA ASP A 267 18.25 -14.25 -7.90
C ASP A 267 19.71 -13.89 -7.58
N HIS A 268 20.21 -14.24 -6.39
CA HIS A 268 21.58 -13.99 -5.95
C HIS A 268 22.04 -15.06 -4.93
N ASP A 269 23.35 -15.10 -4.66
CA ASP A 269 23.93 -15.99 -3.66
C ASP A 269 23.35 -15.74 -2.27
N ILE A 270 22.82 -16.78 -1.63
CA ILE A 270 22.12 -16.61 -0.35
C ILE A 270 22.16 -17.86 0.53
N ILE A 271 22.13 -17.64 1.85
CA ILE A 271 21.92 -18.67 2.87
C ILE A 271 20.55 -18.50 3.52
N LEU A 272 19.71 -19.53 3.46
CA LEU A 272 18.43 -19.61 4.13
C LEU A 272 18.56 -20.43 5.41
N TYR A 273 18.46 -19.77 6.56
CA TYR A 273 18.41 -20.40 7.88
C TYR A 273 16.99 -20.80 8.25
N ASN A 274 16.85 -21.94 8.93
CA ASN A 274 15.57 -22.41 9.50
C ASN A 274 14.39 -22.44 8.50
N PHE A 275 14.70 -22.62 7.22
CA PHE A 275 13.72 -22.76 6.17
C PHE A 275 13.12 -24.17 6.21
N ILE A 276 11.79 -24.25 6.34
CA ILE A 276 11.08 -25.54 6.43
C ILE A 276 10.60 -26.00 5.06
N SER A 277 9.74 -25.20 4.43
CA SER A 277 9.12 -25.56 3.14
C SER A 277 8.37 -24.38 2.54
N ASP A 278 8.26 -24.40 1.21
CA ASP A 278 7.51 -23.49 0.37
C ASP A 278 6.68 -24.25 -0.68
N LYS A 279 6.00 -23.51 -1.58
CA LYS A 279 5.33 -24.12 -2.74
C LYS A 279 6.34 -24.64 -3.75
N GLN A 280 7.32 -23.79 -4.08
CA GLN A 280 8.32 -24.02 -5.12
C GLN A 280 9.45 -22.99 -4.98
N ILE A 281 10.70 -23.44 -5.03
CA ILE A 281 11.86 -22.54 -5.13
C ILE A 281 12.28 -22.43 -6.60
N ASN A 282 12.34 -21.20 -7.10
CA ASN A 282 12.98 -20.85 -8.36
C ASN A 282 14.36 -20.26 -8.06
N VAL A 283 15.38 -20.78 -8.71
CA VAL A 283 16.78 -20.41 -8.52
C VAL A 283 17.31 -19.99 -9.88
N ASN A 284 17.77 -18.74 -10.02
CA ASN A 284 18.40 -18.28 -11.25
C ASN A 284 19.71 -19.05 -11.53
N ASP A 285 20.11 -19.07 -12.80
CA ASP A 285 21.39 -19.66 -13.20
C ASP A 285 22.57 -18.96 -12.49
N ASP A 286 23.66 -19.72 -12.27
CA ASP A 286 24.92 -19.24 -11.71
C ASP A 286 24.86 -18.63 -10.29
N ILE A 287 23.86 -19.01 -9.48
CA ILE A 287 23.78 -18.62 -8.07
C ILE A 287 23.91 -19.81 -7.11
N THR A 288 24.38 -19.52 -5.90
CA THR A 288 24.51 -20.49 -4.82
C THR A 288 23.42 -20.28 -3.78
N LEU A 289 22.51 -21.25 -3.68
CA LEU A 289 21.51 -21.33 -2.62
C LEU A 289 21.94 -22.36 -1.57
N LEU A 290 22.15 -21.90 -0.33
CA LEU A 290 22.45 -22.77 0.82
C LEU A 290 21.27 -22.81 1.79
N ILE A 291 20.83 -24.01 2.19
CA ILE A 291 19.77 -24.18 3.19
C ILE A 291 20.38 -24.80 4.44
N ALA A 292 20.36 -24.07 5.55
CA ALA A 292 21.00 -24.47 6.80
C ALA A 292 19.99 -24.44 7.97
N PRO A 293 19.66 -25.58 8.61
CA PRO A 293 19.19 -25.52 9.99
C PRO A 293 20.29 -24.91 10.87
N VAL A 294 19.93 -24.25 11.97
CA VAL A 294 20.87 -23.73 12.99
C VAL A 294 21.87 -24.81 13.47
N SER A 295 21.58 -26.10 13.25
CA SER A 295 22.39 -27.25 13.68
C SER A 295 23.11 -28.08 12.59
N SER A 296 22.94 -27.87 11.28
CA SER A 296 23.72 -28.60 10.24
C SER A 296 23.47 -28.13 8.80
N ILE A 297 24.47 -27.56 8.13
CA ILE A 297 24.36 -27.10 6.73
C ILE A 297 24.04 -28.29 5.81
N LYS A 298 22.98 -28.21 5.00
CA LYS A 298 22.77 -29.08 3.82
C LYS A 298 23.00 -28.23 2.58
N GLU A 299 24.14 -28.41 1.92
CA GLU A 299 24.43 -27.74 0.65
C GLU A 299 23.63 -28.39 -0.48
N TYR A 300 22.92 -27.58 -1.27
CA TYR A 300 22.35 -27.99 -2.55
C TYR A 300 23.05 -27.19 -3.64
N THR A 301 23.83 -27.87 -4.49
CA THR A 301 24.39 -27.26 -5.70
C THR A 301 23.68 -27.90 -6.89
N GLN A 302 22.85 -27.12 -7.59
CA GLN A 302 22.35 -27.52 -8.90
C GLN A 302 23.43 -27.15 -9.92
N LYS A 303 24.16 -28.17 -10.41
CA LYS A 303 24.98 -28.05 -11.62
C LYS A 303 24.16 -28.60 -12.77
N ILE A 304 24.01 -27.80 -13.82
CA ILE A 304 23.42 -28.19 -15.12
C ILE A 304 24.31 -29.27 -15.76
#